data_AF-A0A938B022-F1
#
_entry.id   AF-A0A938B022-F1
#
_cell.length_a   1.000
_cell.length_b   1.000
_cell.length_c   1.000
_cell.angle_alpha   90.00
_cell.angle_beta   90.00
_cell.angle_gamma   90.00
#
_symmetry.space_group_name_H-M   'P 1'
#
loop_
_entity.id
_entity.type
_entity.pdbx_description
1 polymer ?
#
loop_
_entity_poly.entity_id
_entity_poly.type
_entity_poly.pdbx_seq_one_letter_code
_entity_poly.pdbx_strand_id
1 'polypeptide(L)' 'SVYDYGPRAERALAAKRADYFACGTLVVWDVDVLHEQVIRVYRASAPTQPTLYRRGEIAEAEPAVPGWRLAFEELFV' A
#
# COMPACT_ATOMS: atom_id res chain seq x y z
N SER A 1 13.59 -15.06 1.60
CA SER A 1 12.73 -16.18 1.18
C SER A 1 11.56 -15.59 0.40
N VAL A 2 10.56 -16.38 -0.01
CA VAL A 2 9.23 -15.82 -0.28
C VAL A 2 8.93 -14.86 0.89
N TYR A 3 8.67 -13.59 0.59
CA TYR A 3 8.33 -12.51 1.54
C TYR A 3 9.40 -12.05 2.56
N ASP A 4 10.11 -10.98 2.21
CA ASP A 4 10.97 -10.23 3.12
C ASP A 4 10.09 -9.61 4.25
N TYR A 5 9.87 -10.34 5.35
CA TYR A 5 9.15 -9.83 6.51
C TYR A 5 10.08 -9.48 7.65
N GLY A 6 9.66 -8.50 8.44
CA GLY A 6 10.35 -8.05 9.64
C GLY A 6 11.08 -6.72 9.46
N PRO A 7 11.73 -6.22 10.53
CA PRO A 7 12.12 -4.81 10.62
C PRO A 7 13.06 -4.31 9.52
N ARG A 8 13.86 -5.20 8.92
CA ARG A 8 14.75 -4.84 7.80
C ARG A 8 13.97 -4.56 6.52
N ALA A 9 13.00 -5.41 6.21
CA ALA A 9 12.18 -5.26 5.02
C ALA A 9 11.26 -4.04 5.14
N GLU A 10 10.68 -3.81 6.32
CA GLU A 10 9.92 -2.58 6.61
C GLU A 10 10.75 -1.32 6.36
N ARG A 11 12.02 -1.31 6.78
CA ARG A 11 12.93 -0.18 6.51
C ARG A 11 13.23 -0.02 5.02
N ALA A 12 13.45 -1.11 4.30
CA ALA A 12 13.71 -1.06 2.86
C ALA A 12 12.47 -0.56 2.09
N LEU A 13 11.28 -1.01 2.48
CA LEU A 13 10.01 -0.57 1.91
C LEU A 13 9.74 0.91 2.22
N ALA A 14 10.02 1.36 3.44
CA ALA A 14 9.92 2.77 3.82
C ALA A 14 10.88 3.66 3.01
N ALA A 15 12.12 3.25 2.80
CA ALA A 15 13.09 3.98 1.99
C ALA A 15 12.64 4.09 0.54
N LYS A 16 12.26 2.96 -0.07
CA LYS A 16 11.76 2.91 -1.45
C LYS A 16 10.51 3.79 -1.65
N ARG A 17 9.60 3.77 -0.68
CA ARG A 17 8.41 4.61 -0.67
C ARG A 17 8.74 6.10 -0.60
N ALA A 18 9.75 6.48 0.20
CA ALA A 18 10.21 7.86 0.27
C ALA A 18 10.74 8.35 -1.10
N ASP A 19 11.51 7.52 -1.79
CA ASP A 19 12.01 7.83 -3.14
C ASP A 19 10.86 8.02 -4.14
N TYR A 20 9.84 7.16 -4.07
CA TYR A 20 8.65 7.29 -4.93
C TYR A 20 7.92 8.60 -4.72
N PHE A 21 7.73 9.02 -3.47
CA PHE A 21 7.11 10.31 -3.16
C PHE A 21 7.99 11.49 -3.57
N ALA A 22 9.32 11.40 -3.42
CA ALA A 22 10.25 12.42 -3.90
C ALA A 22 10.18 12.61 -5.43
N CYS A 23 9.83 11.55 -6.18
CA CYS A 23 9.62 11.59 -7.63
C CYS A 23 8.19 12.02 -8.05
N GLY A 24 7.35 12.50 -7.13
CA GLY A 24 6.01 12.99 -7.44
C GLY A 24 4.92 11.93 -7.51
N THR A 25 5.19 10.70 -7.06
CA THR A 25 4.13 9.70 -6.85
C THR A 25 3.13 10.24 -5.82
N LEU A 26 1.82 10.09 -6.05
CA LEU A 26 0.81 10.62 -5.12
C LEU A 26 0.35 9.57 -4.11
N VAL A 27 0.29 8.30 -4.52
CA VAL A 27 -0.22 7.18 -3.72
C VAL A 27 0.66 5.95 -3.96
N VAL A 28 1.00 5.23 -2.90
CA VAL A 28 1.68 3.93 -2.95
C VAL A 28 0.83 2.90 -2.21
N TRP A 29 0.53 1.79 -2.89
CA TRP A 29 -0.07 0.62 -2.28
C TRP A 29 1.03 -0.38 -1.90
N ASP A 30 1.04 -0.79 -0.65
CA ASP A 30 1.75 -1.96 -0.15
C ASP A 30 0.72 -3.05 0.13
N VAL A 31 0.77 -4.13 -0.65
CA VAL A 31 -0.25 -5.18 -0.68
C VAL A 31 0.32 -6.45 -0.09
N ASP A 32 -0.24 -6.86 1.05
CA ASP A 32 0.07 -8.12 1.69
C ASP A 32 -1.20 -8.97 1.82
N VAL A 33 -1.49 -9.76 0.78
CA VAL A 33 -2.63 -10.67 0.77
C VAL A 33 -2.30 -12.06 1.32
N LEU A 34 -1.04 -12.34 1.66
CA LEU A 34 -0.56 -13.69 1.97
C LEU A 34 -0.29 -13.89 3.46
N HIS A 35 0.05 -12.83 4.21
CA HIS A 35 0.39 -12.90 5.64
C HIS A 35 -0.59 -12.08 6.45
N GLU A 36 -0.60 -10.76 6.25
CA GLU A 36 -1.44 -9.88 7.05
C GLU A 36 -2.84 -9.69 6.48
N GLN A 37 -3.07 -10.05 5.22
CA GLN A 37 -4.34 -9.84 4.50
C GLN A 37 -4.79 -8.37 4.54
N VAL A 38 -3.86 -7.47 4.21
CA VAL A 38 -4.05 -6.02 4.23
C VAL A 38 -3.54 -5.35 2.96
N ILE A 39 -4.18 -4.25 2.60
CA ILE A 39 -3.69 -3.24 1.66
C ILE A 39 -3.36 -2.00 2.48
N ARG A 40 -2.12 -1.53 2.42
CA ARG A 40 -1.67 -0.28 3.05
C ARG A 40 -1.55 0.80 1.99
N VAL A 41 -2.38 1.83 2.09
CA VAL A 41 -2.41 2.95 1.16
C VAL A 41 -1.71 4.15 1.79
N TYR A 42 -0.50 4.42 1.31
CA TYR A 42 0.27 5.59 1.71
C TYR A 42 0.03 6.73 0.74
N ARG A 43 -0.10 7.95 1.25
CA ARG A 43 -0.26 9.17 0.45
C ARG A 43 0.94 10.08 0.61
N ALA A 44 1.23 10.87 -0.42
CA ALA A 44 2.29 11.87 -0.35
C ALA A 44 2.10 12.87 0.80
N SER A 45 0.85 13.17 1.18
CA SER A 45 0.51 14.03 2.34
C SER A 45 0.76 13.38 3.70
N ALA A 46 0.80 12.04 3.76
CA ALA A 46 0.99 11.26 4.98
C ALA A 46 1.81 9.98 4.69
N PRO A 47 3.09 10.12 4.30
CA PRO A 47 3.87 9.02 3.71
C PRO A 47 4.29 7.94 4.73
N THR A 48 3.99 8.13 6.02
CA THR A 48 4.30 7.17 7.10
C THR A 48 3.05 6.64 7.80
N GLN A 49 1.87 7.13 7.44
CA GLN A 49 0.60 6.78 8.09
C GLN A 49 -0.35 6.24 7.02
N PRO A 50 -0.36 4.91 6.78
CA PRO A 50 -1.20 4.35 5.75
C PRO A 50 -2.66 4.28 6.20
N THR A 51 -3.57 4.38 5.23
CA THR A 51 -4.92 3.82 5.39
C THR A 51 -4.84 2.32 5.18
N LEU A 52 -5.42 1.54 6.10
CA LEU A 52 -5.45 0.08 6.01
C LEU A 52 -6.80 -0.37 5.49
N TYR A 53 -6.79 -1.22 4.47
CA TYR A 53 -7.96 -1.97 4.02
C TYR A 53 -7.73 -3.46 4.23
N ARG A 54 -8.76 -4.16 4.69
CA ARG A 54 -8.78 -5.60 4.97
C ARG A 54 -9.79 -6.29 4.08
N ARG A 55 -9.82 -7.62 4.18
CA ARG A 55 -10.83 -8.46 3.56
C ARG A 55 -12.26 -7.96 3.85
N GLY A 56 -13.10 -7.93 2.82
CA GLY A 56 -14.45 -7.36 2.85
C GLY A 56 -14.53 -5.84 2.70
N GLU A 57 -13.40 -5.13 2.68
CA GLU A 57 -13.36 -3.69 2.45
C GLU A 57 -13.02 -3.37 0.98
N ILE A 58 -13.37 -2.13 0.59
CA ILE A 58 -13.10 -1.60 -0.74
C ILE A 58 -11.98 -0.56 -0.61
N ALA A 59 -10.84 -0.85 -1.21
CA ALA A 59 -9.69 0.04 -1.23
C ALA A 59 -9.80 1.08 -2.37
N GLU A 60 -9.07 2.19 -2.23
CA GLU A 60 -9.03 3.28 -3.20
C GLU A 60 -7.60 3.80 -3.44
N ALA A 61 -7.44 4.65 -4.46
CA ALA A 61 -6.17 5.25 -4.84
C ALA A 61 -6.24 6.78 -4.94
N GLU A 62 -7.06 7.43 -4.12
CA GLU A 62 -7.19 8.88 -4.08
C GLU A 62 -5.92 9.54 -3.49
N PRO A 63 -5.41 10.63 -4.10
CA PRO A 63 -5.97 11.35 -5.25
C PRO A 63 -5.39 10.92 -6.61
N ALA A 64 -4.56 9.86 -6.66
CA ALA A 64 -3.86 9.44 -7.87
C ALA A 64 -4.80 8.93 -8.97
N VAL A 65 -5.88 8.24 -8.59
CA VAL A 65 -6.90 7.73 -9.51
C VAL A 65 -8.31 8.05 -8.97
N PRO A 66 -8.86 9.22 -9.31
CA PRO A 66 -10.15 9.65 -8.78
C PRO A 66 -11.30 8.70 -9.12
N GLY A 67 -12.08 8.33 -8.11
CA GLY A 67 -13.24 7.45 -8.22
C GLY A 67 -12.92 5.97 -8.39
N TRP A 68 -11.64 5.59 -8.57
CA TRP A 68 -11.25 4.20 -8.70
C TRP A 68 -11.34 3.47 -7.36
N ARG A 69 -11.85 2.24 -7.41
CA ARG A 69 -12.10 1.38 -6.26
C ARG A 69 -11.79 -0.06 -6.63
N LEU A 70 -11.36 -0.85 -5.65
CA LEU A 70 -11.10 -2.27 -5.80
C LEU A 70 -11.54 -3.00 -4.54
N ALA A 71 -12.41 -4.01 -4.66
CA ALA A 71 -12.71 -4.88 -3.52
C ALA A 71 -11.48 -5.75 -3.20
N PHE A 72 -11.22 -5.99 -1.91
CA PHE A 72 -10.08 -6.81 -1.48
C PHE A 72 -10.06 -8.20 -2.15
N GLU A 73 -11.24 -8.79 -2.35
CA GLU A 73 -11.43 -10.10 -2.97
C GLU A 73 -10.96 -10.15 -4.44
N GLU A 74 -10.97 -9.02 -5.15
CA GLU A 74 -10.53 -8.93 -6.55
C GLU A 74 -9.00 -9.04 -6.71
N LEU A 75 -8.23 -9.02 -5.62
CA LEU A 75 -6.77 -9.26 -5.66
C LEU A 75 -6.38 -10.74 -5.78
N PHE A 76 -7.34 -11.66 -5.72
CA PHE A 76 -7.11 -13.11 -5.72
C PHE A 76 -7.50 -13.82 -7.03
N VAL A 77 -7.73 -13.07 -8.11
CA VAL A 77 -8.14 -13.58 -9.43
C VAL A 77 -6.97 -14.23 -10.16
#